data_AF-A0A1H2XQJ9-F1
#
_entry.id   AF-A0A1H2XQJ9-F1
#
_cell.length_a   1.000
_cell.length_b   1.000
_cell.length_c   1.000
_cell.angle_alpha   90.00
_cell.angle_beta   90.00
_cell.angle_gamma   90.00
#
_symmetry.space_group_name_H-M   'P 1'
#
loop_
_entity.id
_entity.type
_entity.pdbx_description
1 polymer ?
#
loop_
_entity_poly.entity_id
_entity_poly.type
_entity_poly.pdbx_seq_one_letter_code
_entity_poly.pdbx_strand_id
1 'polypeptide(L)'
;MFRPIHITLIFALALPLARTAVAEEGTAKILAPWEANGQLFQIAVDKLQFIGTFEGIMYIEHGEGLLDAALFTCPSTQIIHVLSNQLESHGFCTIESPTGDSVYAEFNCNGEPGSCKGTFTLTGGTGRLAGITGQSDMIVRTALSGTAMNEASGGTVSAAKGLAIWPEMRFEFPGKSAKAGMLGTGAGSNGGEMIPDMLTPEDPGRTADPEASAEGAAPGDSPASGSAQDDPAGDR
;
A
#
# COMPACT_ATOMS: atom_id res chain seq x y z
N MET A 1 -8.88 82.47 38.32
CA MET A 1 -9.17 81.26 39.12
C MET A 1 -9.27 80.06 38.17
N PHE A 2 -8.85 78.91 38.66
CA PHE A 2 -8.45 77.68 37.96
C PHE A 2 -9.56 76.91 37.19
N ARG A 3 -9.19 76.41 35.99
CA ARG A 3 -9.45 75.07 35.33
C ARG A 3 -10.91 74.55 35.16
N PRO A 4 -11.20 73.49 34.35
CA PRO A 4 -10.32 72.64 33.52
C PRO A 4 -10.77 72.38 32.05
N ILE A 5 -9.81 71.88 31.26
CA ILE A 5 -9.98 71.33 29.91
C ILE A 5 -10.11 69.80 30.03
N HIS A 6 -11.18 69.22 29.49
CA HIS A 6 -11.35 67.77 29.38
C HIS A 6 -10.69 67.27 28.09
N ILE A 7 -9.63 66.47 28.22
CA ILE A 7 -9.01 65.70 27.14
C ILE A 7 -9.60 64.29 27.20
N THR A 8 -10.46 63.96 26.25
CA THR A 8 -11.02 62.60 26.09
C THR A 8 -10.06 61.78 25.24
N LEU A 9 -9.35 60.86 25.89
CA LEU A 9 -8.41 59.93 25.25
C LEU A 9 -9.20 58.73 24.68
N ILE A 10 -9.32 58.65 23.35
CA ILE A 10 -9.86 57.48 22.64
C ILE A 10 -8.72 56.48 22.45
N PHE A 11 -8.73 55.40 23.23
CA PHE A 11 -7.80 54.28 23.10
C PHE A 11 -8.44 53.26 22.14
N ALA A 12 -8.09 53.32 20.85
CA ALA A 12 -8.52 52.34 19.85
C ALA A 12 -7.75 51.03 20.04
N LEU A 13 -8.37 50.06 20.72
CA LEU A 13 -7.85 48.71 20.91
C LEU A 13 -8.00 47.93 19.60
N ALA A 14 -6.96 47.91 18.77
CA ALA A 14 -6.89 47.08 17.58
C ALA A 14 -6.64 45.62 17.98
N LEU A 15 -7.71 44.81 18.09
CA LEU A 15 -7.58 43.35 18.20
C LEU A 15 -7.09 42.79 16.86
N PRO A 16 -5.94 42.06 16.80
CA PRO A 16 -5.59 41.30 15.63
C PRO A 16 -6.57 40.13 15.51
N LEU A 17 -7.37 40.11 14.44
CA LEU A 17 -8.10 38.93 13.99
C LEU A 17 -7.08 37.86 13.58
N ALA A 18 -6.63 37.05 14.54
CA ALA A 18 -5.91 35.84 14.24
C ALA A 18 -6.87 34.90 13.50
N ARG A 19 -6.75 34.84 12.17
CA ARG A 19 -7.37 33.77 11.38
C ARG A 19 -6.67 32.48 11.78
N THR A 20 -7.31 31.67 12.61
CA THR A 20 -6.96 30.26 12.73
C THR A 20 -7.19 29.66 11.34
N ALA A 21 -6.11 29.43 10.59
CA ALA A 21 -6.18 28.64 9.38
C ALA A 21 -6.57 27.22 9.82
N VAL A 22 -7.85 26.90 9.70
CA VAL A 22 -8.33 25.53 9.84
C VAL A 22 -7.68 24.76 8.70
N ALA A 23 -6.80 23.82 9.01
CA ALA A 23 -6.28 22.90 8.02
C ALA A 23 -7.49 22.13 7.46
N GLU A 24 -7.66 22.19 6.14
CA GLU A 24 -8.74 21.46 5.47
C GLU A 24 -8.31 19.99 5.43
N GLU A 25 -9.08 19.11 6.09
CA GLU A 25 -8.86 17.66 6.09
C GLU A 25 -9.21 17.08 4.71
N GLY A 26 -8.30 16.28 4.15
CA GLY A 26 -8.58 15.46 2.96
C GLY A 26 -8.83 14.01 3.34
N THR A 27 -9.67 13.31 2.56
CA THR A 27 -9.99 11.89 2.76
C THR A 27 -9.82 11.11 1.46
N ALA A 28 -9.20 9.93 1.50
CA ALA A 28 -9.11 9.05 0.35
C ALA A 28 -9.15 7.56 0.72
N LYS A 29 -9.66 6.71 -0.17
CA LYS A 29 -9.53 5.26 -0.04
C LYS A 29 -8.26 4.79 -0.72
N ILE A 30 -7.49 3.93 -0.05
CA ILE A 30 -6.21 3.44 -0.55
C ILE A 30 -6.22 1.91 -0.57
N LEU A 31 -5.67 1.33 -1.64
CA LEU A 31 -5.50 -0.10 -1.82
C LEU A 31 -4.03 -0.39 -2.13
N ALA A 32 -3.46 -1.40 -1.48
CA ALA A 32 -2.07 -1.78 -1.76
C ALA A 32 -1.88 -3.29 -1.77
N PRO A 33 -1.77 -3.90 -2.95
CA PRO A 33 -1.21 -5.23 -3.08
C PRO A 33 0.21 -5.24 -2.52
N TRP A 34 0.55 -6.26 -1.75
CA TRP A 34 1.84 -6.35 -1.09
C TRP A 34 2.43 -7.75 -1.15
N GLU A 35 3.74 -7.79 -0.99
CA GLU A 35 4.53 -8.98 -0.77
C GLU A 35 5.33 -8.83 0.53
N ALA A 36 5.53 -9.94 1.24
CA ALA A 36 6.29 -9.98 2.47
C ALA A 36 7.46 -10.96 2.35
N ASN A 37 8.61 -10.52 2.87
CA ASN A 37 9.84 -11.29 2.94
C ASN A 37 10.42 -11.18 4.35
N GLY A 38 10.82 -12.30 4.94
CA GLY A 38 11.32 -12.33 6.32
C GLY A 38 11.61 -13.71 6.85
N GLN A 39 11.72 -13.80 8.17
CA GLN A 39 12.06 -15.03 8.89
C GLN A 39 11.03 -15.30 9.99
N LEU A 40 10.74 -16.59 10.21
CA LEU A 40 9.90 -17.07 11.30
C LEU A 40 10.75 -17.71 12.40
N PHE A 41 10.54 -17.27 13.63
CA PHE A 41 11.23 -17.78 14.81
C PHE A 41 10.23 -18.35 15.81
N GLN A 42 10.45 -19.55 16.32
CA GLN A 42 9.73 -20.03 17.49
C GLN A 42 10.31 -19.35 18.74
N ILE A 43 9.53 -18.50 19.39
CA ILE A 43 9.95 -17.73 20.58
C ILE A 43 9.32 -18.24 21.88
N ALA A 44 8.31 -19.12 21.77
CA ALA A 44 7.76 -19.91 22.87
C ALA A 44 7.11 -21.19 22.32
N VAL A 45 6.69 -22.09 23.20
CA VAL A 45 5.99 -23.33 22.82
C VAL A 45 4.79 -23.07 21.92
N ASP A 46 4.06 -21.98 22.18
CA ASP A 46 2.82 -21.58 21.52
C ASP A 46 2.94 -20.26 20.73
N LYS A 47 4.17 -19.76 20.48
CA LYS A 47 4.39 -18.47 19.81
C LYS A 47 5.44 -18.54 18.71
N LEU A 48 5.05 -18.04 17.54
CA LEU A 48 5.95 -17.73 16.43
C LEU A 48 6.09 -16.21 16.30
N GLN A 49 7.28 -15.77 15.95
CA GLN A 49 7.58 -14.38 15.62
C GLN A 49 8.04 -14.30 14.17
N PHE A 50 7.34 -13.53 13.36
CA PHE A 50 7.82 -13.09 12.06
C PHE A 50 8.58 -11.78 12.21
N ILE A 51 9.75 -11.67 11.60
CA ILE A 51 10.49 -10.42 11.43
C ILE A 51 10.81 -10.26 9.95
N GLY A 52 10.39 -9.16 9.35
CA GLY A 52 10.59 -8.94 7.94
C GLY A 52 10.01 -7.64 7.43
N THR A 53 9.87 -7.56 6.12
CA THR A 53 9.43 -6.36 5.41
C THR A 53 8.24 -6.67 4.53
N PHE A 54 7.24 -5.78 4.57
CA PHE A 54 6.10 -5.76 3.64
C PHE A 54 6.35 -4.66 2.61
N GLU A 55 6.23 -4.98 1.33
CA GLU A 55 6.49 -4.04 0.24
C GLU A 55 5.41 -4.14 -0.82
N GLY A 56 5.09 -3.01 -1.46
CA GLY A 56 4.08 -3.00 -2.51
C GLY A 56 3.82 -1.60 -3.04
N ILE A 57 2.84 -1.48 -3.94
CA ILE A 57 2.40 -0.20 -4.49
C ILE A 57 1.07 0.18 -3.88
N MET A 58 0.99 1.39 -3.34
CA MET A 58 -0.25 1.99 -2.86
C MET A 58 -0.91 2.78 -3.97
N TYR A 59 -2.20 2.49 -4.19
CA TYR A 59 -3.05 3.18 -5.15
C TYR A 59 -4.13 3.94 -4.39
N ILE A 60 -4.22 5.23 -4.66
CA ILE A 60 -5.30 6.07 -4.15
C ILE A 60 -6.47 5.92 -5.13
N GLU A 61 -7.62 5.47 -4.63
CA GLU A 61 -8.83 5.33 -5.43
C GLU A 61 -9.25 6.70 -5.98
N HIS A 62 -9.36 6.81 -7.30
CA HIS A 62 -9.61 8.06 -8.03
C HIS A 62 -8.54 9.15 -7.82
N GLY A 63 -7.32 8.76 -7.43
CA GLY A 63 -6.24 9.71 -7.16
C GLY A 63 -5.46 10.11 -8.42
N GLU A 64 -5.17 11.41 -8.55
CA GLU A 64 -4.20 11.98 -9.52
C GLU A 64 -3.11 12.81 -8.78
N GLY A 65 -2.69 12.35 -7.58
CA GLY A 65 -1.81 13.09 -6.67
C GLY A 65 -0.33 12.68 -6.68
N LEU A 66 0.50 13.36 -5.89
CA LEU A 66 1.90 13.00 -5.64
C LEU A 66 2.09 11.59 -5.09
N LEU A 67 1.12 11.05 -4.35
CA LEU A 67 1.15 9.65 -3.89
C LEU A 67 0.29 8.72 -4.75
N ASP A 68 -0.09 9.13 -5.96
CA ASP A 68 -0.64 8.17 -6.91
C ASP A 68 0.43 7.13 -7.27
N ALA A 69 0.10 5.85 -7.10
CA ALA A 69 1.00 4.72 -7.27
C ALA A 69 2.34 4.82 -6.49
N ALA A 70 2.29 5.17 -5.21
CA ALA A 70 3.48 5.27 -4.35
C ALA A 70 4.01 3.89 -3.92
N LEU A 71 5.33 3.72 -3.92
CA LEU A 71 5.97 2.52 -3.37
C LEU A 71 5.96 2.61 -1.85
N PHE A 72 5.53 1.55 -1.15
CA PHE A 72 5.65 1.49 0.30
C PHE A 72 6.52 0.31 0.72
N THR A 73 7.27 0.53 1.80
CA THR A 73 8.15 -0.45 2.44
C THR A 73 7.96 -0.36 3.94
N CYS A 74 7.48 -1.44 4.56
CA CYS A 74 7.20 -1.51 5.99
C CYS A 74 7.98 -2.65 6.68
N PRO A 75 9.15 -2.35 7.28
CA PRO A 75 9.75 -3.25 8.26
C PRO A 75 8.81 -3.43 9.45
N SER A 76 8.60 -4.69 9.84
CA SER A 76 7.62 -5.03 10.87
C SER A 76 7.95 -6.31 11.61
N THR A 77 7.25 -6.51 12.72
CA THR A 77 7.27 -7.73 13.51
C THR A 77 5.85 -8.21 13.70
N GLN A 78 5.63 -9.53 13.62
CA GLN A 78 4.36 -10.16 13.94
C GLN A 78 4.55 -11.25 14.98
N ILE A 79 3.64 -11.35 15.94
CA ILE A 79 3.54 -12.43 16.90
C ILE A 79 2.29 -13.26 16.58
N ILE A 80 2.49 -14.54 16.32
CA ILE A 80 1.44 -15.51 16.07
C ILE A 80 1.31 -16.41 17.30
N HIS A 81 0.17 -16.37 17.95
CA HIS A 81 -0.20 -17.25 19.03
C HIS A 81 -0.90 -18.49 18.46
N VAL A 82 -0.16 -19.60 18.39
CA VAL A 82 -0.58 -20.81 17.67
C VAL A 82 -1.84 -21.43 18.28
N LEU A 83 -1.93 -21.46 19.61
CA LEU A 83 -3.06 -22.11 20.30
C LEU A 83 -4.34 -21.27 20.30
N SER A 84 -4.21 -19.94 20.44
CA SER A 84 -5.37 -19.03 20.45
C SER A 84 -5.76 -18.54 19.05
N ASN A 85 -4.98 -18.90 18.01
CA ASN A 85 -5.14 -18.43 16.64
C ASN A 85 -5.13 -16.88 16.52
N GLN A 86 -4.33 -16.22 17.36
CA GLN A 86 -4.23 -14.75 17.38
C GLN A 86 -2.96 -14.27 16.69
N LEU A 87 -3.06 -13.12 16.04
CA LEU A 87 -1.99 -12.40 15.39
C LEU A 87 -1.92 -10.98 15.94
N GLU A 88 -0.73 -10.56 16.34
CA GLU A 88 -0.40 -9.17 16.66
C GLU A 88 0.72 -8.71 15.73
N SER A 89 0.62 -7.50 15.18
CA SER A 89 1.57 -6.99 14.20
C SER A 89 1.77 -5.50 14.38
N HIS A 90 3.02 -5.06 14.27
CA HIS A 90 3.40 -3.65 14.32
C HIS A 90 4.59 -3.39 13.40
N GLY A 91 4.62 -2.22 12.78
CA GLY A 91 5.72 -1.81 11.93
C GLY A 91 5.75 -0.33 11.64
N PHE A 92 6.84 0.08 11.00
CA PHE A 92 7.05 1.43 10.51
C PHE A 92 7.16 1.37 9.00
N CYS A 93 6.63 2.36 8.30
CA CYS A 93 6.57 2.38 6.85
C CYS A 93 7.26 3.62 6.30
N THR A 94 7.97 3.44 5.19
CA THR A 94 8.33 4.53 4.27
C THR A 94 7.47 4.38 3.03
N ILE A 95 6.91 5.49 2.56
CA ILE A 95 6.08 5.59 1.37
C ILE A 95 6.76 6.59 0.44
N GLU A 96 7.25 6.15 -0.70
CA GLU A 96 7.97 6.97 -1.66
C GLU A 96 7.07 7.32 -2.85
N SER A 97 6.91 8.62 -3.10
CA SER A 97 6.26 9.12 -4.31
C SER A 97 7.13 8.82 -5.54
N PRO A 98 6.54 8.75 -6.75
CA PRO A 98 7.32 8.69 -8.00
C PRO A 98 8.29 9.85 -8.21
N THR A 99 8.11 10.95 -7.46
CA THR A 99 8.92 12.15 -7.52
C THR A 99 10.03 12.22 -6.46
N GLY A 100 10.17 11.20 -5.61
CA GLY A 100 11.22 11.11 -4.58
C GLY A 100 10.91 11.80 -3.24
N ASP A 101 9.75 12.44 -3.10
CA ASP A 101 9.24 12.83 -1.78
C ASP A 101 8.76 11.58 -1.01
N SER A 102 8.92 11.55 0.31
CA SER A 102 8.52 10.41 1.15
C SER A 102 7.54 10.80 2.25
N VAL A 103 6.70 9.84 2.64
CA VAL A 103 5.87 9.87 3.86
C VAL A 103 6.28 8.74 4.77
N TYR A 104 6.29 9.01 6.06
CA TYR A 104 6.54 8.02 7.10
C TYR A 104 5.24 7.70 7.82
N ALA A 105 5.08 6.44 8.19
CA ALA A 105 3.92 6.00 8.94
C ALA A 105 4.30 4.90 9.94
N GLU A 106 3.40 4.66 10.88
CA GLU A 106 3.41 3.49 11.75
C GLU A 106 2.07 2.78 11.64
N PHE A 107 2.08 1.47 11.86
CA PHE A 107 0.87 0.69 11.90
C PHE A 107 0.86 -0.30 13.06
N ASN A 108 -0.34 -0.58 13.54
CA ASN A 108 -0.63 -1.70 14.43
C ASN A 108 -1.79 -2.49 13.83
N CYS A 109 -1.74 -3.81 13.92
CA CYS A 109 -2.76 -4.68 13.34
C CYS A 109 -2.91 -5.95 14.19
N ASN A 110 -4.14 -6.26 14.59
CA ASN A 110 -4.46 -7.46 15.36
C ASN A 110 -5.54 -8.27 14.65
N GLY A 111 -5.53 -9.58 14.83
CA GLY A 111 -6.53 -10.46 14.23
C GLY A 111 -6.13 -11.91 14.30
N GLU A 112 -6.30 -12.60 13.18
CA GLU A 112 -5.95 -14.01 13.02
C GLU A 112 -4.94 -14.14 11.87
N PRO A 113 -4.11 -15.19 11.82
CA PRO A 113 -3.28 -15.47 10.66
C PRO A 113 -4.11 -15.41 9.36
N GLY A 114 -3.70 -14.54 8.43
CA GLY A 114 -4.41 -14.32 7.17
C GLY A 114 -5.31 -13.08 7.13
N SER A 115 -5.74 -12.54 8.27
CA SER A 115 -6.60 -11.35 8.32
C SER A 115 -6.42 -10.56 9.61
N CYS A 116 -6.02 -9.29 9.49
CA CYS A 116 -5.93 -8.39 10.64
C CYS A 116 -6.54 -7.03 10.37
N LYS A 117 -6.92 -6.34 11.45
CA LYS A 117 -7.38 -4.96 11.43
C LYS A 117 -6.62 -4.13 12.46
N GLY A 118 -6.46 -2.85 12.18
CA GLY A 118 -5.94 -1.92 13.16
C GLY A 118 -5.83 -0.52 12.63
N THR A 119 -4.75 0.18 12.94
CA THR A 119 -4.57 1.60 12.65
C THR A 119 -3.31 1.84 11.86
N PHE A 120 -3.35 2.86 11.01
CA PHE A 120 -2.22 3.35 10.23
C PHE A 120 -2.15 4.86 10.40
N THR A 121 -1.01 5.35 10.88
CA THR A 121 -0.83 6.76 11.26
C THR A 121 0.37 7.34 10.54
N LEU A 122 0.19 8.47 9.86
CA LEU A 122 1.31 9.20 9.26
C LEU A 122 2.06 9.95 10.35
N THR A 123 3.37 9.77 10.39
CA THR A 123 4.25 10.32 11.43
C THR A 123 5.13 11.46 10.90
N GLY A 124 5.19 11.65 9.58
CA GLY A 124 5.85 12.79 8.96
C GLY A 124 6.06 12.59 7.47
N GLY A 125 6.79 13.52 6.85
CA GLY A 125 7.14 13.45 5.44
C GLY A 125 8.28 14.39 5.07
N THR A 126 8.76 14.27 3.84
CA THR A 126 9.89 15.04 3.28
C THR A 126 9.44 15.91 2.11
N GLY A 127 10.28 16.88 1.74
CA GLY A 127 10.06 17.73 0.55
C GLY A 127 8.68 18.39 0.52
N ARG A 128 7.89 18.10 -0.52
CA ARG A 128 6.53 18.68 -0.64
C ARG A 128 5.53 18.09 0.35
N LEU A 129 5.83 16.92 0.92
CA LEU A 129 5.03 16.22 1.90
C LEU A 129 5.47 16.53 3.34
N ALA A 130 6.37 17.48 3.53
CA ALA A 130 6.84 17.90 4.85
C ALA A 130 5.68 18.37 5.75
N GLY A 131 5.63 17.83 6.97
CA GLY A 131 4.62 18.14 7.97
C GLY A 131 3.28 17.43 7.78
N ILE A 132 3.15 16.53 6.79
CA ILE A 132 1.93 15.72 6.62
C ILE A 132 1.61 14.96 7.91
N THR A 133 0.34 14.96 8.27
CA THR A 133 -0.22 14.09 9.31
C THR A 133 -1.46 13.40 8.76
N GLY A 134 -1.87 12.30 9.39
CA GLY A 134 -3.03 11.56 8.92
C GLY A 134 -3.21 10.24 9.62
N GLN A 135 -4.40 9.68 9.48
CA GLN A 135 -4.73 8.39 10.08
C GLN A 135 -5.83 7.69 9.30
N SER A 136 -5.79 6.37 9.29
CA SER A 136 -6.90 5.52 8.87
C SER A 136 -6.98 4.25 9.72
N ASP A 137 -8.15 3.63 9.66
CA ASP A 137 -8.24 2.20 9.90
C ASP A 137 -7.46 1.44 8.81
N MET A 138 -6.89 0.31 9.17
CA MET A 138 -6.19 -0.56 8.25
C MET A 138 -6.82 -1.94 8.28
N ILE A 139 -7.05 -2.51 7.10
CA ILE A 139 -7.54 -3.87 6.92
C ILE A 139 -6.53 -4.61 6.05
N VAL A 140 -5.99 -5.71 6.56
CA VAL A 140 -5.03 -6.55 5.83
C VAL A 140 -5.66 -7.90 5.56
N ARG A 141 -5.55 -8.36 4.31
CA ARG A 141 -5.95 -9.70 3.87
C ARG A 141 -4.75 -10.35 3.21
N THR A 142 -4.32 -11.49 3.74
CA THR A 142 -3.21 -12.25 3.17
C THR A 142 -3.78 -13.37 2.32
N ALA A 143 -3.31 -13.48 1.08
CA ALA A 143 -3.46 -14.70 0.30
C ALA A 143 -2.38 -15.67 0.78
N LEU A 144 -2.67 -16.41 1.86
CA LEU A 144 -1.77 -17.46 2.32
C LEU A 144 -1.71 -18.57 1.26
N SER A 145 -0.58 -18.73 0.59
CA SER A 145 -0.23 -20.01 -0.02
C SER A 145 0.17 -20.94 1.14
N GLY A 146 -0.40 -22.15 1.20
CA GLY A 146 -0.16 -23.11 2.29
C GLY A 146 1.31 -23.51 2.50
N THR A 147 2.22 -23.05 1.63
CA THR A 147 3.66 -23.22 1.71
C THR A 147 4.33 -22.35 2.77
N ALA A 148 3.82 -21.14 3.06
CA ALA A 148 4.50 -20.18 3.97
C ALA A 148 4.35 -20.51 5.47
N MET A 149 3.36 -21.32 5.85
CA MET A 149 3.09 -21.68 7.26
C MET A 149 3.59 -23.08 7.66
N ASN A 150 4.07 -23.87 6.70
CA ASN A 150 4.63 -25.20 6.94
C ASN A 150 6.15 -25.19 7.14
N GLU A 151 6.75 -24.00 7.24
CA GLU A 151 8.16 -23.85 7.53
C GLU A 151 8.43 -24.16 9.02
N ALA A 152 9.38 -25.06 9.29
CA ALA A 152 9.88 -25.27 10.64
C ALA A 152 10.49 -23.96 11.20
N SER A 153 10.61 -23.84 12.53
CA SER A 153 11.27 -22.69 13.15
C SER A 153 12.63 -22.40 12.51
N GLY A 154 12.91 -21.14 12.15
CA GLY A 154 14.08 -20.74 11.37
C GLY A 154 13.84 -20.69 9.86
N GLY A 155 12.62 -21.00 9.42
CA GLY A 155 12.22 -20.93 8.03
C GLY A 155 12.20 -19.51 7.46
N THR A 156 12.47 -19.43 6.17
CA THR A 156 12.43 -18.16 5.43
C THR A 156 11.07 -18.03 4.81
N VAL A 157 10.31 -17.02 5.23
CA VAL A 157 9.09 -16.64 4.52
C VAL A 157 9.51 -15.79 3.34
N SER A 158 9.36 -16.35 2.14
CA SER A 158 9.53 -15.60 0.90
C SER A 158 8.19 -15.48 0.19
N ALA A 159 7.95 -14.27 -0.32
CA ALA A 159 6.87 -13.95 -1.24
C ALA A 159 5.45 -14.27 -0.72
N ALA A 160 5.19 -14.09 0.58
CA ALA A 160 3.80 -14.09 1.08
C ALA A 160 3.08 -12.86 0.53
N LYS A 161 1.87 -13.00 -0.02
CA LYS A 161 1.18 -11.93 -0.73
C LYS A 161 -0.14 -11.56 -0.07
N GLY A 162 -0.56 -10.32 -0.24
CA GLY A 162 -1.86 -9.88 0.25
C GLY A 162 -2.29 -8.53 -0.28
N LEU A 163 -3.30 -7.98 0.37
CA LEU A 163 -3.89 -6.68 0.11
C LEU A 163 -4.05 -5.94 1.43
N ALA A 164 -3.52 -4.73 1.49
CA ALA A 164 -3.83 -3.74 2.52
C ALA A 164 -4.87 -2.76 1.98
N ILE A 165 -5.81 -2.37 2.84
CA ILE A 165 -6.91 -1.46 2.52
C ILE A 165 -6.98 -0.42 3.63
N TRP A 166 -6.94 0.85 3.25
CA TRP A 166 -7.25 1.98 4.11
C TRP A 166 -8.53 2.61 3.57
N PRO A 167 -9.70 2.29 4.17
CA PRO A 167 -10.99 2.66 3.59
C PRO A 167 -11.24 4.17 3.62
N GLU A 168 -10.66 4.86 4.59
CA GLU A 168 -10.85 6.30 4.79
C GLU A 168 -9.57 6.90 5.39
N MET A 169 -8.57 7.10 4.54
CA MET A 169 -7.32 7.75 4.92
C MET A 169 -7.53 9.25 5.02
N ARG A 170 -7.53 9.76 6.26
CA ARG A 170 -7.57 11.20 6.54
C ARG A 170 -6.17 11.77 6.55
N PHE A 171 -5.99 12.97 6.01
CA PHE A 171 -4.71 13.64 5.97
C PHE A 171 -4.83 15.17 6.03
N GLU A 172 -3.79 15.79 6.60
CA GLU A 172 -3.68 17.24 6.78
C GLU A 172 -2.26 17.73 6.48
N PHE A 173 -2.16 18.99 6.03
CA PHE A 173 -0.90 19.69 5.83
C PHE A 173 -0.86 21.01 6.63
N PRO A 174 0.20 21.28 7.41
CA PRO A 174 0.33 22.52 8.15
C PRO A 174 0.32 23.74 7.22
N GLY A 175 -0.63 24.65 7.44
CA GLY A 175 -0.70 25.93 6.72
C GLY A 175 -1.09 25.85 5.24
N LYS A 176 -1.50 24.66 4.75
CA LYS A 176 -2.02 24.47 3.40
C LYS A 176 -3.38 23.76 3.47
N SER A 177 -4.31 24.23 2.66
CA SER A 177 -5.52 23.46 2.35
C SER A 177 -5.08 22.14 1.72
N ALA A 178 -5.58 20.99 2.18
CA ALA A 178 -5.29 19.68 1.58
C ALA A 178 -5.91 19.51 0.18
N LYS A 179 -6.35 20.60 -0.47
CA LYS A 179 -6.95 20.58 -1.80
C LYS A 179 -6.03 19.94 -2.83
N ALA A 180 -6.56 18.87 -3.41
CA ALA A 180 -6.55 18.57 -4.83
C ALA A 180 -5.21 18.81 -5.53
N GLY A 181 -4.31 17.83 -5.42
CA GLY A 181 -3.09 17.80 -6.24
C GLY A 181 -1.94 17.03 -5.58
N MET A 182 -1.91 16.97 -4.25
CA MET A 182 -0.88 16.18 -3.55
C MET A 182 -1.31 14.73 -3.32
N LEU A 183 -2.60 14.45 -3.17
CA LEU A 183 -3.12 13.09 -2.89
C LEU A 183 -4.33 12.74 -3.76
N GLY A 184 -4.58 13.50 -4.83
CA GLY A 184 -5.56 13.13 -5.84
C GLY A 184 -7.02 13.40 -5.50
N THR A 185 -7.33 14.18 -4.46
CA THR A 185 -8.72 14.55 -4.14
C THR A 185 -9.13 15.85 -4.86
N GLY A 186 -9.19 15.79 -6.19
CA GLY A 186 -9.94 16.78 -6.96
C GLY A 186 -11.42 16.68 -6.60
N ALA A 187 -12.08 17.81 -6.28
CA ALA A 187 -13.51 17.85 -6.06
C ALA A 187 -14.22 17.18 -7.25
N GLY A 188 -15.13 16.25 -6.94
CA GLY A 188 -15.78 15.36 -7.91
C GLY A 188 -15.94 15.96 -9.31
N SER A 189 -15.20 15.41 -10.27
CA SER A 189 -15.62 15.48 -11.65
C SER A 189 -16.93 14.70 -11.73
N ASN A 190 -18.04 15.43 -11.78
CA ASN A 190 -19.32 14.88 -12.18
C ASN A 190 -19.09 13.97 -13.39
N GLY A 191 -19.59 12.75 -13.31
CA GLY A 191 -19.66 11.83 -14.44
C GLY A 191 -20.27 12.54 -15.63
N GLY A 192 -19.41 12.88 -16.58
CA GLY A 192 -19.71 13.57 -17.82
C GLY A 192 -18.79 13.01 -18.88
N GLU A 193 -19.11 11.78 -19.29
CA GLU A 193 -19.03 11.29 -20.66
C GLU A 193 -17.87 11.81 -21.51
N MET A 194 -16.80 11.02 -21.61
CA MET A 194 -16.09 10.81 -22.87
C MET A 194 -15.58 9.37 -22.91
N ILE A 195 -16.43 8.46 -23.37
CA ILE A 195 -15.94 7.25 -24.04
C ILE A 195 -15.39 7.74 -25.39
N PRO A 196 -14.09 7.54 -25.70
CA PRO A 196 -13.64 7.68 -27.07
C PRO A 196 -14.30 6.56 -27.86
N ASP A 197 -15.20 6.96 -28.76
CA ASP A 197 -15.80 6.12 -29.79
C ASP A 197 -14.68 5.70 -30.77
N MET A 198 -13.87 4.74 -30.36
CA MET A 198 -12.91 4.05 -31.21
C MET A 198 -13.27 2.59 -31.16
N LEU A 199 -14.16 2.17 -32.06
CA LEU A 199 -14.19 0.86 -32.69
C LEU A 199 -15.28 0.88 -33.78
N THR A 200 -15.02 1.58 -34.89
CA THR A 200 -15.63 1.21 -36.17
C THR A 200 -14.74 0.15 -36.82
N PRO A 201 -15.21 -1.09 -37.04
CA PRO A 201 -14.49 -2.04 -37.89
C PRO A 201 -14.70 -1.61 -39.33
N GLU A 202 -13.67 -1.03 -39.96
CA GLU A 202 -13.60 -1.00 -41.41
C GLU A 202 -13.25 -2.40 -41.91
N ASP A 203 -14.19 -2.97 -42.64
CA ASP A 203 -14.09 -4.16 -43.47
C ASP A 203 -13.46 -3.77 -44.83
N PRO A 204 -12.32 -4.37 -45.21
CA PRO A 204 -11.97 -4.49 -46.61
C PRO A 204 -12.07 -5.95 -47.01
N GLY A 205 -13.19 -6.28 -47.66
CA GLY A 205 -13.37 -7.52 -48.36
C GLY A 205 -12.25 -7.82 -49.36
N ARG A 206 -11.78 -9.06 -49.29
CA ARG A 206 -11.82 -10.03 -50.40
C ARG A 206 -11.05 -9.68 -51.68
N THR A 207 -9.91 -10.34 -51.85
CA THR A 207 -9.58 -11.03 -53.11
C THR A 207 -9.01 -12.41 -52.80
N ALA A 208 -9.63 -13.42 -53.42
CA ALA A 208 -9.15 -14.78 -53.52
C ALA A 208 -8.05 -14.86 -54.58
N ASP A 209 -7.09 -15.77 -54.41
CA ASP A 209 -6.89 -16.90 -55.33
C ASP A 209 -5.75 -17.85 -54.87
N PRO A 210 -5.68 -19.09 -55.41
CA PRO A 210 -5.29 -20.30 -54.67
C PRO A 210 -3.95 -20.94 -55.11
N GLU A 211 -3.66 -22.08 -54.47
CA GLU A 211 -2.75 -23.16 -54.88
C GLU A 211 -1.24 -22.89 -54.99
N ALA A 212 -0.46 -23.55 -54.12
CA ALA A 212 0.53 -24.54 -54.57
C ALA A 212 1.09 -25.35 -53.39
N SER A 213 1.06 -26.66 -53.58
CA SER A 213 1.58 -27.77 -52.79
C SER A 213 3.05 -27.66 -52.39
N ALA A 214 3.42 -28.28 -51.27
CA ALA A 214 4.56 -29.21 -51.22
C ALA A 214 4.55 -30.05 -49.94
N GLU A 215 4.64 -31.36 -50.17
CA GLU A 215 4.86 -32.48 -49.23
C GLU A 215 6.20 -32.44 -48.49
N GLY A 216 6.25 -33.18 -47.37
CA GLY A 216 7.46 -33.67 -46.69
C GLY A 216 7.19 -33.91 -45.21
N ALA A 217 6.73 -35.09 -44.76
CA ALA A 217 7.54 -36.30 -44.45
C ALA A 217 8.77 -35.96 -43.59
N ALA A 218 9.07 -36.56 -42.43
CA ALA A 218 8.57 -37.70 -41.66
C ALA A 218 9.21 -37.60 -40.22
N PRO A 219 8.98 -38.56 -39.30
CA PRO A 219 9.26 -38.44 -37.87
C PRO A 219 10.69 -38.87 -37.49
N GLY A 220 11.19 -38.35 -36.37
CA GLY A 220 12.43 -38.80 -35.73
C GLY A 220 12.14 -39.49 -34.40
N ASP A 221 12.34 -40.81 -34.37
CA ASP A 221 12.36 -41.68 -33.20
C ASP A 221 13.53 -41.38 -32.24
N SER A 222 13.23 -41.45 -30.92
CA SER A 222 13.90 -42.16 -29.80
C SER A 222 15.36 -42.71 -29.98
N PRO A 223 16.17 -42.94 -28.90
CA PRO A 223 15.74 -43.52 -27.62
C PRO A 223 16.58 -43.23 -26.34
N ALA A 224 16.13 -43.86 -25.23
CA ALA A 224 16.92 -44.50 -24.15
C ALA A 224 17.69 -43.56 -23.18
N SER A 225 17.98 -43.87 -21.93
CA SER A 225 17.67 -44.94 -20.96
C SER A 225 18.54 -44.58 -19.75
N GLY A 226 18.04 -44.65 -18.52
CA GLY A 226 18.86 -44.37 -17.34
C GLY A 226 18.17 -44.82 -16.06
N SER A 227 18.17 -46.13 -15.84
CA SER A 227 17.85 -46.81 -14.59
C SER A 227 19.11 -47.01 -13.74
N ALA A 228 18.89 -47.31 -12.45
CA ALA A 228 19.84 -47.65 -11.37
C ALA A 228 20.38 -46.42 -10.59
N GLN A 229 20.47 -46.41 -9.25
CA GLN A 229 20.72 -47.54 -8.34
C GLN A 229 20.41 -47.16 -6.88
N ASP A 230 20.06 -48.17 -6.09
CA ASP A 230 19.91 -48.22 -4.63
C ASP A 230 21.14 -47.70 -3.85
N ASP A 231 20.94 -47.20 -2.62
CA ASP A 231 21.51 -47.86 -1.43
C ASP A 231 20.92 -47.38 -0.09
N PRO A 232 20.90 -48.25 0.96
CA PRO A 232 20.15 -48.08 2.19
C PRO A 232 20.99 -47.64 3.41
N ALA A 233 20.26 -47.31 4.49
CA ALA A 233 20.57 -47.53 5.91
C ALA A 233 22.02 -47.34 6.42
N GLY A 234 22.20 -46.32 7.27
CA GLY A 234 23.30 -46.23 8.22
C GLY A 234 22.77 -46.04 9.65
N ASP A 235 22.74 -47.13 10.41
CA ASP A 235 22.66 -47.17 11.87
C ASP A 235 23.86 -46.43 12.50
N ARG A 236 23.59 -45.59 13.50
CA ARG A 236 24.40 -45.40 14.72
C ARG A 236 23.67 -44.60 15.78
#